data_AF-X1P0K4-F1
#
_entry.id   AF-X1P0K4-F1
#
_cell.length_a   1.000
_cell.length_b   1.000
_cell.length_c   1.000
_cell.angle_alpha   90.00
_cell.angle_beta   90.00
_cell.angle_gamma   90.00
#
_symmetry.space_group_name_H-M   'P 1'
#
loop_
_entity.id
_entity.type
_entity.pdbx_description
1 polymer ?
#
loop_
_entity_poly.entity_id
_entity_poly.type
_entity_poly.pdbx_seq_one_letter_code
_entity_poly.pdbx_strand_id
1 'polypeptide(L)'
;MTAVIILLYVFSFLVIWQFVAYPFVMGLIALLQRPKRKDLSYQPYVSIIVAAFNEERVIEKRLENLLELDYAKDKYEIIVVDDGSSDNTR
;
A
#
# COMPACT_ATOMS: atom_id res chain seq x y z
N MET A 1 -40.75 -1.58 -20.27
CA MET A 1 -40.77 -0.50 -19.27
C MET A 1 -40.40 -1.01 -17.88
N THR A 2 -41.09 -2.01 -17.34
CA THR A 2 -40.78 -2.67 -16.05
C THR A 2 -39.36 -3.25 -15.97
N ALA A 3 -38.89 -3.97 -16.99
CA ALA A 3 -37.54 -4.54 -16.99
C ALA A 3 -36.42 -3.49 -16.91
N VAL A 4 -36.60 -2.35 -17.60
CA VAL A 4 -35.63 -1.23 -17.59
C VAL A 4 -35.60 -0.58 -16.20
N ILE A 5 -36.75 -0.41 -15.56
CA ILE A 5 -36.86 0.13 -14.20
C ILE A 5 -36.14 -0.79 -13.20
N ILE A 6 -36.34 -2.10 -13.30
CA ILE A 6 -35.65 -3.08 -12.44
C ILE A 6 -34.13 -2.98 -12.63
N LEU A 7 -33.65 -2.90 -13.87
CA LEU A 7 -32.23 -2.78 -14.17
C LEU A 7 -31.63 -1.49 -13.56
N LEU A 8 -32.35 -0.37 -13.64
CA LEU A 8 -31.91 0.89 -13.03
C LEU A 8 -31.82 0.79 -11.51
N TYR A 9 -32.78 0.14 -10.84
CA TYR A 9 -32.71 -0.07 -9.40
C TYR A 9 -31.55 -0.97 -8.99
N VAL A 10 -31.30 -2.05 -9.73
CA VAL A 10 -30.16 -2.94 -9.48
C VAL A 10 -28.84 -2.18 -9.64
N PHE A 11 -28.69 -1.42 -10.72
CA PHE A 11 -27.47 -0.64 -10.95
C PHE A 11 -27.27 0.42 -9.86
N SER A 12 -28.33 1.14 -9.50
CA SER A 12 -28.30 2.15 -8.44
C SER A 12 -27.94 1.52 -7.09
N PHE A 13 -28.50 0.34 -6.79
CA PHE A 13 -28.15 -0.41 -5.59
C PHE A 13 -26.68 -0.81 -5.56
N LEU A 14 -26.11 -1.31 -6.67
CA LEU A 14 -24.70 -1.67 -6.74
C LEU A 14 -23.77 -0.47 -6.51
N VAL A 15 -24.10 0.68 -7.10
CA VAL A 15 -23.33 1.93 -6.91
C VAL A 15 -23.43 2.40 -5.46
N ILE A 16 -24.64 2.44 -4.89
CA ILE A 16 -24.85 2.83 -3.49
C ILE A 16 -24.12 1.86 -2.55
N TRP A 17 -24.16 0.56 -2.83
CA TRP A 17 -23.48 -0.45 -2.04
C TRP A 17 -21.96 -0.23 -2.05
N GLN A 18 -21.36 -0.04 -3.23
CA GLN A 18 -19.91 0.12 -3.39
C GLN A 18 -19.40 1.41 -2.74
N PHE A 19 -20.08 2.53 -2.95
CA PHE A 19 -19.55 3.85 -2.58
C PHE A 19 -20.06 4.39 -1.24
N VAL A 20 -21.19 3.90 -0.75
CA VAL A 20 -21.81 4.41 0.49
C VAL A 20 -21.95 3.32 1.53
N ALA A 21 -22.69 2.25 1.22
CA ALA A 21 -23.04 1.26 2.24
C ALA A 21 -21.82 0.48 2.74
N TYR A 22 -20.94 0.02 1.84
CA TYR A 22 -19.77 -0.76 2.21
C TYR A 22 -18.77 0.04 3.06
N PRO A 23 -18.33 1.26 2.69
CA PRO A 23 -17.49 2.08 3.54
C PRO A 23 -18.15 2.44 4.87
N PHE A 24 -19.47 2.69 4.88
CA PHE A 24 -20.20 2.99 6.10
C PHE A 24 -20.22 1.81 7.08
N VAL A 25 -20.54 0.61 6.61
CA VAL A 25 -20.53 -0.62 7.42
C VAL A 25 -19.11 -0.91 7.92
N MET A 26 -18.08 -0.78 7.07
CA MET A 26 -16.69 -0.96 7.47
C MET A 26 -16.26 0.08 8.50
N GLY A 27 -16.69 1.34 8.35
CA GLY A 27 -16.47 2.40 9.35
C GLY A 27 -17.11 2.06 10.69
N LEU A 28 -18.36 1.58 10.68
CA LEU A 28 -19.05 1.16 11.91
C LEU A 28 -18.34 -0.01 12.59
N ILE A 29 -17.92 -1.01 11.82
CA ILE A 29 -17.12 -2.14 12.34
C ILE A 29 -15.80 -1.63 12.93
N ALA A 30 -15.11 -0.70 12.26
CA ALA A 30 -13.86 -0.12 12.73
C ALA A 30 -14.04 0.64 14.06
N LEU A 31 -15.16 1.34 14.26
CA LEU A 31 -15.48 2.00 15.54
C LEU A 31 -15.68 1.00 16.69
N LEU A 32 -16.15 -0.21 16.38
CA LEU A 32 -16.33 -1.29 17.35
C LEU A 32 -15.03 -2.08 17.60
N GLN A 33 -14.08 -2.03 16.67
CA GLN A 33 -12.81 -2.74 16.80
C GLN A 33 -11.90 -2.06 17.83
N ARG A 34 -11.44 -2.84 18.81
CA ARG A 34 -10.38 -2.37 19.71
C ARG A 34 -9.05 -2.40 18.96
N PRO A 35 -8.28 -1.31 18.94
CA PRO A 35 -6.96 -1.33 18.33
C PRO A 35 -6.10 -2.36 19.06
N LYS A 36 -5.53 -3.31 18.32
CA LYS A 36 -4.52 -4.21 18.88
C LYS A 36 -3.34 -3.35 19.35
N ARG A 37 -2.94 -3.50 20.62
CA ARG A 37 -1.71 -2.88 21.10
C ARG A 37 -0.55 -3.43 20.28
N LYS A 38 0.11 -2.55 19.54
CA LYS A 38 1.36 -2.87 18.85
C LYS A 38 2.49 -2.67 19.86
N ASP A 39 3.40 -3.64 19.94
CA ASP A 39 4.63 -3.47 20.68
C ASP A 39 5.59 -2.63 19.84
N LEU A 40 5.83 -1.39 20.27
CA LEU A 40 6.73 -0.46 19.58
C LEU A 40 8.21 -0.75 19.87
N SER A 41 8.51 -1.59 20.87
CA SER A 41 9.88 -2.04 21.16
C SER A 41 10.33 -3.18 20.24
N TYR A 42 9.38 -3.85 19.58
CA TYR A 42 9.65 -4.93 18.65
C TYR A 42 10.25 -4.37 17.35
N GLN A 43 11.57 -4.42 17.25
CA GLN A 43 12.35 -4.00 16.09
C GLN A 43 13.15 -5.18 15.55
N PRO A 44 12.57 -6.03 14.67
CA PRO A 44 13.26 -7.15 14.05
C PRO A 44 14.25 -6.70 12.98
N TYR A 45 15.10 -7.62 12.51
CA TYR A 45 15.88 -7.37 11.31
C TYR A 45 14.96 -7.35 10.07
N VAL A 46 15.13 -6.38 9.16
CA VAL A 46 14.29 -6.18 7.97
C VAL A 46 15.14 -6.10 6.71
N SER A 47 14.81 -6.89 5.69
CA SER A 47 15.41 -6.75 4.36
C SER A 47 14.47 -5.94 3.46
N ILE A 48 14.94 -4.80 2.96
CA ILE A 48 14.19 -3.91 2.07
C ILE A 48 14.63 -4.23 0.63
N ILE A 49 13.76 -4.89 -0.12
CA ILE A 49 14.02 -5.23 -1.53
C ILE A 49 13.48 -4.11 -2.42
N VAL A 50 14.36 -3.51 -3.22
CA VAL A 50 14.02 -2.49 -4.21
C VAL A 50 14.17 -3.11 -5.59
N ALA A 51 13.05 -3.46 -6.22
CA ALA A 51 13.04 -3.84 -7.62
C ALA A 51 13.20 -2.57 -8.48
N ALA A 52 14.13 -2.57 -9.42
CA ALA A 52 14.44 -1.44 -10.27
C ALA A 52 14.54 -1.88 -11.74
N PHE A 53 13.92 -1.11 -12.64
CA PHE A 53 14.03 -1.27 -14.09
C PHE A 53 13.92 0.09 -14.78
N ASN A 54 15.03 0.58 -15.33
CA ASN A 54 15.17 1.91 -15.91
C ASN A 54 14.75 3.06 -14.97
N GLU A 55 15.30 3.06 -13.76
CA GLU A 55 15.02 4.01 -12.68
C GLU A 55 16.17 5.00 -12.43
N GLU A 56 17.06 5.26 -13.40
CA GLU A 56 18.25 6.13 -13.22
C GLU A 56 17.90 7.51 -12.64
N ARG A 57 16.69 8.01 -12.91
CA ARG A 57 16.23 9.34 -12.49
C ARG A 57 15.75 9.41 -11.04
N VAL A 58 15.47 8.27 -10.42
CA VAL A 58 14.80 8.22 -9.10
C VAL A 58 15.47 7.29 -8.12
N ILE A 59 16.31 6.34 -8.58
CA ILE A 59 16.92 5.32 -7.73
C ILE A 59 17.79 5.94 -6.62
N GLU A 60 18.58 6.97 -6.93
CA GLU A 60 19.41 7.70 -5.97
C GLU A 60 18.55 8.29 -4.85
N LYS A 61 17.58 9.13 -5.20
CA LYS A 61 16.64 9.74 -4.24
C LYS A 61 15.88 8.68 -3.43
N ARG A 62 15.55 7.54 -4.04
CA ARG A 62 14.86 6.45 -3.35
C ARG A 62 15.76 5.81 -2.30
N LEU A 63 17.03 5.58 -2.61
CA LEU A 63 18.01 5.03 -1.68
C LEU A 63 18.32 6.01 -0.54
N GLU A 64 18.50 7.29 -0.83
CA GLU A 64 18.64 8.35 0.19
C GLU A 64 17.49 8.31 1.19
N ASN A 65 16.25 8.23 0.68
CA ASN A 65 15.07 8.14 1.54
C ASN A 65 15.04 6.88 2.43
N LEU A 66 15.55 5.74 1.94
CA LEU A 66 15.66 4.51 2.73
C LEU A 66 16.82 4.58 3.76
N LEU A 67 17.87 5.32 3.45
CA LEU A 67 18.97 5.58 4.37
C LEU A 67 18.58 6.58 5.47
N GLU A 68 17.53 7.38 5.26
CA GLU A 68 16.99 8.32 6.26
C GLU A 68 15.93 7.71 7.18
N LEU A 69 15.62 6.41 7.04
CA LEU A 69 14.65 5.74 7.92
C LEU A 69 15.05 5.89 9.40
N ASP A 70 14.07 6.29 10.23
CA ASP A 70 14.15 6.26 11.69
C ASP A 70 14.02 4.81 12.21
N TYR A 71 15.03 4.02 11.86
CA TYR A 71 15.19 2.62 12.24
C TYR A 71 16.67 2.36 12.52
N ALA A 72 16.94 1.47 13.48
CA ALA A 72 18.31 1.10 13.84
C ALA A 72 19.10 0.62 12.62
N LYS A 73 20.23 1.26 12.30
CA LYS A 73 21.00 1.04 11.07
C LYS A 73 21.61 -0.37 10.96
N ASP A 74 21.79 -1.04 12.09
CA ASP A 74 22.22 -2.43 12.20
C ASP A 74 21.08 -3.45 12.05
N LYS A 75 19.83 -2.98 11.96
CA LYS A 75 18.62 -3.82 11.90
C LYS A 75 17.94 -3.86 10.54
N TYR A 76 18.56 -3.33 9.50
CA TYR A 76 18.04 -3.52 8.15
C TYR A 76 19.13 -3.54 7.11
N GLU A 77 18.78 -4.11 5.96
CA GLU A 77 19.56 -4.04 4.74
C GLU A 77 18.68 -3.54 3.60
N ILE A 78 19.34 -3.00 2.57
CA ILE A 78 18.70 -2.60 1.32
C ILE A 78 19.31 -3.46 0.21
N ILE A 79 18.46 -4.18 -0.50
CA ILE A 79 18.84 -5.05 -1.62
C ILE A 79 18.20 -4.46 -2.88
N VAL A 80 19.03 -3.92 -3.77
CA VAL A 80 18.56 -3.43 -5.07
C VAL A 80 18.65 -4.57 -6.08
N VAL A 81 17.55 -4.83 -6.78
CA VAL A 81 17.45 -5.86 -7.82
C VAL A 81 17.18 -5.16 -9.15
N ASP A 82 18.22 -5.07 -9.98
CA ASP A 82 18.14 -4.57 -11.36
C ASP A 82 17.68 -5.70 -12.29
N ASP A 83 16.47 -5.56 -12.87
CA ASP A 83 15.89 -6.53 -13.81
C ASP A 83 16.32 -6.27 -15.26
N GLY A 84 17.62 -6.03 -15.47
CA GLY A 84 18.19 -5.83 -16.80
C GLY A 84 17.96 -4.44 -17.39
N SER A 85 18.12 -3.39 -16.58
CA SER A 85 18.01 -2.00 -17.05
C SER A 85 18.99 -1.69 -18.18
N SER A 86 18.51 -0.87 -19.11
CA SER A 86 19.26 -0.35 -20.26
C SER A 86 19.88 1.03 -20.02
N ASP A 87 19.57 1.64 -18.89
CA ASP A 87 20.03 2.96 -18.45
C ASP A 87 21.06 2.85 -17.29
N ASN A 88 21.35 3.96 -16.60
CA ASN A 88 22.30 3.99 -15.49
C ASN A 88 21.67 3.73 -14.10
N THR A 89 20.71 2.80 -14.00
CA THR A 89 20.05 2.45 -12.72
C THR A 89 20.98 1.84 -11.64
N ARG A 90 22.23 1.50 -11.99
CA ARG A 90 23.17 0.72 -11.15
C ARG A 90 23.90 1.53 -10.10
#